data_AF-A0A661M461-F1
#
_entry.id   AF-A0A661M461-F1
#
_cell.length_a   1.000
_cell.length_b   1.000
_cell.length_c   1.000
_cell.angle_alpha   90.00
_cell.angle_beta   90.00
_cell.angle_gamma   90.00
#
_symmetry.space_group_name_H-M   'P 1'
#
loop_
_entity.id
_entity.type
_entity.pdbx_description
1 polymer ?
#
loop_
_entity_poly.entity_id
_entity_poly.type
_entity_poly.pdbx_seq_one_letter_code
_entity_poly.pdbx_strand_id
1 'polypeptide(L)' 'YAIDDEEYYEGVRCVGAPIRAGGKIVAALSITGSVFSMTMERIQDELIDLAVATAKEISSQMKW' A
#
# COMPACT_ATOMS: atom_id res chain seq x y z
N TYR A 1 1.36 2.50 -6.66
CA TYR A 1 0.54 1.83 -5.63
C TYR A 1 -0.55 1.04 -6.36
N ALA A 2 -1.34 0.27 -5.63
CA ALA A 2 -2.56 -0.37 -6.09
C ALA A 2 -3.63 -0.21 -5.01
N ILE A 3 -4.90 -0.16 -5.39
CA ILE A 3 -6.03 -0.16 -4.48
C ILE A 3 -6.82 -1.43 -4.78
N ASP A 4 -7.24 -2.11 -3.72
CA ASP A 4 -8.27 -3.14 -3.74
C ASP A 4 -9.53 -2.50 -3.12
N ASP A 5 -10.54 -2.26 -3.96
CA ASP A 5 -11.88 -1.80 -3.61
C ASP A 5 -12.84 -2.99 -3.57
N GLU A 6 -12.72 -3.80 -2.50
CA GLU A 6 -13.62 -4.90 -2.20
C GLU A 6 -13.55 -6.07 -3.22
N GLU A 7 -12.53 -6.14 -4.09
CA GLU A 7 -12.39 -7.24 -5.07
C GLU A 7 -12.03 -8.57 -4.41
N TYR A 8 -11.24 -8.55 -3.33
CA TYR A 8 -10.92 -9.76 -2.57
C TYR A 8 -12.09 -10.22 -1.69
N TYR A 9 -12.70 -9.29 -0.96
CA TYR A 9 -13.80 -9.57 -0.05
C TYR A 9 -14.63 -8.31 0.21
N GLU A 10 -15.96 -8.45 0.13
CA GLU A 10 -16.90 -7.36 0.37
C GLU A 10 -16.74 -6.77 1.78
N GLY A 11 -16.68 -5.44 1.88
CA GLY A 11 -16.45 -4.74 3.14
C GLY A 11 -14.98 -4.60 3.54
N VAL A 12 -14.02 -5.06 2.72
CA VAL A 12 -12.57 -4.90 2.94
C VAL A 12 -11.94 -4.09 1.80
N ARG A 13 -11.04 -3.17 2.16
CA ARG A 13 -10.20 -2.45 1.20
C ARG A 13 -8.73 -2.61 1.53
N CYS A 14 -7.90 -2.52 0.50
CA CYS A 14 -6.45 -2.51 0.66
C CYS A 14 -5.78 -1.41 -0.15
N VAL A 15 -4.65 -0.91 0.36
CA VAL A 15 -3.72 -0.06 -0.39
C VAL A 15 -2.35 -0.72 -0.41
N GLY A 16 -1.85 -1.02 -1.61
CA GLY A 16 -0.57 -1.68 -1.84
C GLY A 16 0.49 -0.73 -2.39
N ALA A 17 1.74 -0.85 -1.92
CA ALA A 17 2.88 -0.12 -2.47
C ALA A 17 4.08 -1.06 -2.73
N PRO A 18 4.79 -0.93 -3.87
CA PRO A 18 5.88 -1.84 -4.21
C PRO A 18 7.16 -1.52 -3.42
N ILE A 19 7.83 -2.56 -2.95
CA ILE A 19 9.17 -2.48 -2.35
C ILE A 19 10.19 -2.92 -3.41
N ARG A 20 11.24 -2.12 -3.58
CA ARG A 20 12.25 -2.29 -4.63
C ARG A 20 13.65 -2.50 -4.05
N ALA A 21 14.42 -3.38 -4.68
CA ALA A 21 15.84 -3.60 -4.40
C ALA A 21 16.56 -3.96 -5.71
N GLY A 22 17.77 -3.43 -5.92
CA GLY A 22 18.56 -3.73 -7.13
C GLY A 22 17.84 -3.43 -8.45
N GLY A 23 16.98 -2.40 -8.49
CA GLY A 23 16.18 -2.03 -9.67
C GLY A 23 14.96 -2.92 -9.94
N LYS A 24 14.72 -3.97 -9.14
CA LYS A 24 13.59 -4.89 -9.27
C LYS A 24 12.56 -4.66 -8.16
N ILE A 25 11.31 -5.04 -8.41
CA ILE A 25 10.30 -5.16 -7.36
C ILE A 25 10.53 -6.51 -6.68
N VAL A 26 10.74 -6.51 -5.36
CA VAL A 26 11.08 -7.72 -4.60
C VAL A 26 10.04 -8.07 -3.55
N ALA A 27 9.19 -7.12 -3.15
CA ALA A 27 8.11 -7.31 -2.20
C ALA A 27 7.04 -6.20 -2.39
N ALA A 28 6.01 -6.23 -1.56
CA ALA A 28 5.01 -5.17 -1.46
C ALA A 28 4.61 -4.94 0.01
N LEU A 29 4.31 -3.69 0.34
CA LEU A 29 3.63 -3.28 1.57
C LEU A 29 2.12 -3.21 1.29
N SER A 30 1.29 -3.66 2.22
CA SER A 30 -0.17 -3.52 2.13
C SER A 30 -0.74 -2.99 3.44
N ILE A 31 -1.67 -2.03 3.34
CA ILE A 31 -2.55 -1.60 4.43
C ILE A 31 -3.92 -2.19 4.12
N THR A 32 -4.47 -3.01 5.03
CA THR A 32 -5.78 -3.67 4.87
C THR A 32 -6.69 -3.30 6.03
N GLY A 33 -7.97 -3.07 5.74
CA GLY A 33 -8.94 -2.67 6.75
C GLY A 33 -10.37 -2.69 6.21
N SER A 34 -11.33 -2.45 7.10
CA SER A 34 -12.74 -2.39 6.71
C SER A 34 -13.06 -1.12 5.93
N VAL A 35 -14.03 -1.19 5.02
CA VAL A 35 -14.55 -0.03 4.26
C VAL A 35 -15.02 1.12 5.15
N PHE A 36 -15.39 0.84 6.41
CA PHE A 36 -15.82 1.83 7.39
C PHE A 36 -14.66 2.68 7.92
N SER A 37 -13.46 2.10 7.99
CA SER A 37 -12.26 2.78 8.52
C SER A 37 -11.30 3.22 7.41
N MET A 38 -11.33 2.54 6.27
CA MET A 38 -10.62 2.88 5.03
C MET A 38 -11.63 3.43 4.01
N THR A 39 -12.18 4.61 4.30
CA THR A 39 -13.02 5.34 3.34
C THR A 39 -12.18 5.76 2.13
N MET A 40 -12.82 5.93 0.96
CA MET A 40 -12.10 6.37 -0.25
C MET A 40 -11.41 7.72 -0.08
N GLU A 41 -12.04 8.66 0.63
CA GLU A 41 -11.45 9.95 1.00
C GLU A 41 -10.15 9.76 1.79
N ARG A 42 -10.19 8.96 2.86
CA ARG A 42 -9.00 8.69 3.67
C ARG A 42 -7.92 7.92 2.90
N ILE A 43 -8.32 7.01 2.01
CA ILE A 43 -7.39 6.32 1.12
C ILE A 43 -6.63 7.34 0.25
N GLN A 44 -7.36 8.26 -0.38
CA GLN A 44 -6.82 9.25 -1.29
C GLN A 44 -5.98 10.32 -0.58
N ASP A 45 -6.44 10.80 0.57
CA ASP A 45 -5.83 11.94 1.28
C ASP A 45 -4.68 11.53 2.21
N GLU A 46 -4.64 10.27 2.67
CA GLU A 46 -3.70 9.83 3.72
C GLU A 46 -2.99 8.52 3.37
N LEU A 47 -3.74 7.45 3.13
CA LEU A 47 -3.18 6.09 3.17
C LEU A 47 -2.28 5.76 1.99
N ILE A 48 -2.56 6.30 0.79
CA ILE A 48 -1.69 6.14 -0.39
C ILE A 48 -0.32 6.73 -0.10
N ASP A 49 -0.25 7.96 0.40
CA ASP A 49 1.01 8.65 0.66
C ASP A 49 1.80 7.96 1.76
N LEU A 50 1.14 7.55 2.84
CA LEU A 50 1.77 6.76 3.90
C LEU A 50 2.35 5.44 3.35
N ALA A 51 1.55 4.65 2.61
CA ALA A 51 1.99 3.37 2.08
C ALA A 51 3.19 3.53 1.13
N VAL A 52 3.15 4.52 0.24
CA VAL A 52 4.24 4.80 -0.71
C VAL A 52 5.49 5.30 0.00
N ALA A 53 5.37 6.20 0.98
CA ALA A 53 6.50 6.70 1.76
C ALA A 53 7.17 5.58 2.55
N THR A 54 6.40 4.75 3.26
CA THR A 54 6.92 3.61 4.02
C THR A 54 7.56 2.57 3.09
N ALA A 55 6.95 2.24 1.96
CA ALA A 55 7.54 1.29 1.02
C ALA A 55 8.86 1.83 0.41
N LYS A 56 8.96 3.14 0.15
CA LYS A 56 10.21 3.79 -0.28
C LYS A 56 11.29 3.73 0.80
N GLU A 57 10.94 3.99 2.06
CA GLU A 57 11.87 3.91 3.18
C GLU A 57 12.44 2.50 3.31
N ILE A 58 11.57 1.48 3.31
CA ILE A 58 12.01 0.06 3.32
C ILE A 58 12.90 -0.24 2.11
N SER A 59 12.52 0.22 0.92
CA SER A 59 13.32 0.03 -0.30
C SER A 59 14.72 0.63 -0.17
N SER A 60 14.88 1.77 0.51
CA SER A 60 16.17 2.44 0.70
C SER A 60 17.15 1.67 1.58
N GLN A 61 16.61 0.85 2.49
CA GLN A 61 17.37 -0.01 3.40
C GLN A 61 17.75 -1.34 2.74
N MET A 62 17.03 -1.73 1.67
CA MET A 62 17.31 -2.91 0.87
C MET A 62 18.34 -2.60 -0.23
N LYS A 63 19.61 -2.39 0.17
CA LYS A 63 20.74 -2.29 -0.78
C LYS A 63 21.35 -3.67 -1.01
N TRP A 64 21.31 -4.13 -2.26
CA TRP A 64 21.97 -5.33 -2.76
C TRP A 64 22.96 -4.92 -3.84
#